data_AF-A0A831Y7T6-F1
#
_entry.id   AF-A0A831Y7T6-F1
#
_cell.length_a   1.000
_cell.length_b   1.000
_cell.length_c   1.000
_cell.angle_alpha   90.00
_cell.angle_beta   90.00
_cell.angle_gamma   90.00
#
_symmetry.space_group_name_H-M   'P 1'
#
loop_
_entity.id
_entity.type
_entity.pdbx_description
1 polymer ?
#
loop_
_entity_poly.entity_id
_entity_poly.type
_entity_poly.pdbx_seq_one_letter_code
_entity_poly.pdbx_strand_id
1 'polypeptide(L)'
;MKGAGALPASGRVLGIDVGYSERRATTGLCVLTWGPHDVTWTVARARHDEAHRRATLRRLLGDDPSPVLAVGVDGPLRPFLVYETSYRCADALLARGRFARRGKPGQTSSGGGRRLHAEACRLVALTLEETAVAPACQPCAISDHAVCEVFPNLFLGVLCDDRDYPARPHRARQWTDALYTLRGRTTDMRRRLAALLSDLAGPRRTAATWNVADHDERAALVCALAALGLAAGRFVAAGSPRDGWIMLPPADHWGRGARGERWAWRALRENLTSVAADFPDASVVPVNGARRPPARSRR
;
A
#
# COMPACT_ATOMS: atom_id res chain seq x y z
N MET A 1 2.28 23.58 13.99
CA MET A 1 2.29 22.28 13.29
C MET A 1 3.48 21.47 13.77
N LYS A 2 3.30 20.19 14.16
CA LYS A 2 4.44 19.26 14.27
C LYS A 2 4.65 18.66 12.87
N GLY A 3 5.86 18.77 12.32
CA GLY A 3 6.16 18.21 10.99
C GLY A 3 6.13 16.69 10.98
N ALA A 4 6.10 16.08 9.78
CA ALA A 4 6.16 14.63 9.60
C ALA A 4 7.46 14.05 10.19
N GLY A 5 7.37 13.61 11.44
CA GLY A 5 8.50 13.18 12.26
C GLY A 5 8.91 11.73 12.03
N ALA A 6 10.09 11.36 12.52
CA ALA A 6 10.52 9.97 12.54
C ALA A 6 9.56 9.09 13.36
N LEU A 7 9.33 7.85 12.91
CA LEU A 7 8.44 6.90 13.60
C LEU A 7 8.76 6.79 15.10
N PRO A 8 7.72 6.64 15.96
CA PRO A 8 7.90 6.46 17.39
C PRO A 8 8.66 5.17 17.75
N ALA A 9 9.14 5.10 18.99
CA ALA A 9 9.93 3.98 19.51
C ALA A 9 9.15 2.63 19.46
N SER A 10 7.84 2.68 19.67
CA SER A 10 6.87 1.61 19.42
C SER A 10 5.67 2.15 18.64
N GLY A 11 4.88 1.26 18.03
CA GLY A 11 3.68 1.64 17.28
C GLY A 11 3.14 0.52 16.40
N ARG A 12 2.03 0.80 15.71
CA ARG A 12 1.34 -0.16 14.84
C ARG A 12 0.67 0.49 13.63
N VAL A 13 0.54 -0.27 12.54
CA VAL A 13 -0.20 0.09 11.32
C VAL A 13 -1.04 -1.09 10.83
N LEU A 14 -2.13 -0.81 10.12
CA LEU A 14 -3.05 -1.81 9.58
C LEU A 14 -2.97 -1.84 8.04
N GLY A 15 -2.94 -3.05 7.49
CA GLY A 15 -3.16 -3.31 6.07
C GLY A 15 -4.42 -4.14 5.85
N ILE A 16 -5.21 -3.75 4.84
CA ILE A 16 -6.48 -4.37 4.47
C ILE A 16 -6.44 -4.80 2.99
N ASP A 17 -6.86 -6.02 2.70
CA ASP A 17 -7.23 -6.47 1.35
C ASP A 17 -8.76 -6.64 1.25
N VAL A 18 -9.38 -6.00 0.26
CA VAL A 18 -10.84 -5.80 0.17
C VAL A 18 -11.50 -6.94 -0.61
N GLY A 19 -11.44 -8.14 -0.06
CA GLY A 19 -12.27 -9.25 -0.54
C GLY A 19 -13.72 -9.15 -0.08
N TYR A 20 -14.65 -9.54 -0.96
CA TYR A 20 -16.10 -9.48 -0.75
C TYR A 20 -16.82 -10.80 -1.07
N SER A 21 -16.13 -11.95 -0.97
CA SER A 21 -16.73 -13.25 -1.28
C SER A 21 -17.73 -13.68 -0.21
N GLU A 22 -18.99 -13.92 -0.62
CA GLU A 22 -20.03 -14.44 0.27
C GLU A 22 -19.68 -15.86 0.81
N ARG A 23 -18.94 -16.65 0.03
CA ARG A 23 -18.66 -18.07 0.33
C ARG A 23 -17.38 -18.31 1.15
N ARG A 24 -16.38 -17.44 1.04
CA ARG A 24 -15.02 -17.65 1.59
C ARG A 24 -14.54 -16.44 2.38
N ALA A 25 -13.65 -16.67 3.34
CA ALA A 25 -12.91 -15.58 3.98
C ALA A 25 -11.87 -15.03 2.99
N THR A 26 -12.14 -13.85 2.42
CA THR A 26 -11.28 -13.19 1.42
C THR A 26 -10.89 -11.76 1.81
N THR A 27 -11.41 -11.22 2.92
CA THR A 27 -10.92 -9.93 3.43
C THR A 27 -9.64 -10.18 4.19
N GLY A 28 -8.49 -9.89 3.58
CA GLY A 28 -7.19 -9.97 4.26
C GLY A 28 -7.01 -8.81 5.25
N LEU A 29 -6.48 -9.11 6.44
CA LEU A 29 -6.16 -8.10 7.45
C LEU A 29 -4.76 -8.39 8.02
N CYS A 30 -3.92 -7.37 8.13
CA CYS A 30 -2.55 -7.46 8.64
C CYS A 30 -2.24 -6.31 9.59
N VAL A 31 -1.98 -6.61 10.86
CA VAL A 31 -1.46 -5.61 11.81
C VAL A 31 0.06 -5.79 11.88
N LEU A 32 0.80 -4.75 11.48
CA LEU A 32 2.27 -4.69 11.60
C LEU A 32 2.61 -3.82 12.81
N THR A 33 3.32 -4.39 13.78
CA THR A 33 3.70 -3.73 15.03
C THR A 33 5.22 -3.64 15.18
N TRP A 34 5.70 -2.64 15.90
CA TRP A 34 7.10 -2.53 16.27
C TRP A 34 7.30 -2.06 17.70
N GLY A 35 8.41 -2.48 18.30
CA GLY A 35 8.94 -1.99 19.57
C GLY A 35 10.31 -1.33 19.37
N PRO A 36 11.07 -1.07 20.46
CA PRO A 36 12.40 -0.47 20.37
C PRO A 36 13.42 -1.30 19.58
N HIS A 37 13.29 -2.63 19.60
CA HIS A 37 14.27 -3.56 19.01
C HIS A 37 13.72 -4.44 17.89
N ASP A 38 12.40 -4.68 17.87
CA ASP A 38 11.76 -5.68 17.02
C ASP A 38 10.64 -5.08 16.16
N VAL A 39 10.38 -5.72 15.03
CA VAL A 39 9.22 -5.50 14.16
C VAL A 39 8.61 -6.85 13.75
N THR A 40 7.29 -6.95 13.83
CA THR A 40 6.52 -8.18 13.59
C THR A 40 5.19 -7.85 12.91
N TRP A 41 4.47 -8.88 12.46
CA TRP A 41 3.12 -8.73 11.94
C TRP A 41 2.27 -9.97 12.20
N THR A 42 0.97 -9.74 12.41
CA THR A 42 -0.05 -10.79 12.51
C THR A 42 -1.02 -10.62 11.35
N VAL A 43 -1.26 -11.69 10.60
CA VAL A 43 -2.26 -11.75 9.53
C VAL A 43 -3.47 -12.57 9.96
N ALA A 44 -4.66 -12.19 9.50
CA ALA A 44 -5.87 -13.01 9.55
C ALA A 44 -6.77 -12.70 8.35
N ARG A 45 -7.83 -13.49 8.18
CA ARG A 45 -8.84 -13.26 7.15
C ARG A 45 -10.25 -13.25 7.72
N ALA A 46 -11.04 -12.31 7.25
CA ALA A 46 -12.47 -12.21 7.52
C ALA A 46 -13.31 -12.60 6.29
N ARG A 47 -14.59 -12.90 6.55
CA ARG A 47 -15.63 -13.06 5.52
C ARG A 47 -16.14 -11.68 5.10
N HIS A 48 -17.03 -11.63 4.12
CA HIS A 48 -17.64 -10.37 3.68
C HIS A 48 -18.59 -9.72 4.71
N ASP A 49 -19.11 -10.48 5.67
CA ASP A 49 -20.07 -9.98 6.66
C ASP A 49 -19.39 -9.10 7.72
N GLU A 50 -20.09 -8.05 8.13
CA GLU A 50 -19.53 -7.03 9.00
C GLU A 50 -19.20 -7.57 10.40
N ALA A 51 -20.05 -8.43 10.96
CA ALA A 51 -19.83 -9.01 12.29
C ALA A 51 -18.52 -9.81 12.37
N HIS A 52 -18.23 -10.66 11.38
CA HIS A 52 -16.97 -11.40 11.34
C HIS A 52 -15.77 -10.52 10.99
N ARG A 53 -15.94 -9.46 10.18
CA ARG A 53 -14.90 -8.42 9.96
C ARG A 53 -14.56 -7.70 11.27
N ARG A 54 -15.57 -7.20 12.00
CA ARG A 54 -15.46 -6.50 13.29
C ARG A 54 -14.78 -7.39 14.34
N ALA A 55 -15.24 -8.63 14.50
CA ALA A 55 -14.64 -9.60 15.42
C ALA A 55 -13.18 -9.97 15.05
N THR A 56 -12.87 -10.10 13.75
CA THR A 56 -11.49 -10.39 13.29
C THR A 56 -10.56 -9.20 13.53
N LEU A 57 -11.04 -7.96 13.31
CA LEU A 57 -10.28 -6.74 13.55
C LEU A 57 -9.98 -6.55 15.03
N ARG A 58 -10.98 -6.68 15.92
CA ARG A 58 -10.79 -6.66 17.39
C ARG A 58 -9.72 -7.67 17.83
N ARG A 59 -9.83 -8.93 17.37
CA ARG A 59 -8.85 -9.99 17.70
C ARG A 59 -7.43 -9.70 17.19
N LEU A 60 -7.28 -8.99 16.06
CA LEU A 60 -5.97 -8.62 15.50
C LEU A 60 -5.33 -7.42 16.21
N LEU A 61 -6.13 -6.47 16.68
CA LEU A 61 -5.67 -5.30 17.43
C LEU A 61 -5.43 -5.62 18.92
N GLY A 62 -6.18 -6.59 19.46
CA GLY A 62 -6.16 -6.95 20.88
C GLY A 62 -6.59 -5.79 21.79
N ASP A 63 -6.35 -5.95 23.09
CA ASP A 63 -6.71 -4.97 24.12
C ASP A 63 -5.70 -3.80 24.25
N ASP A 64 -4.74 -3.70 23.31
CA ASP A 64 -3.79 -2.58 23.24
C ASP A 64 -4.52 -1.30 22.80
N PRO A 65 -4.59 -0.24 23.63
CA PRO A 65 -5.29 1.00 23.32
C PRO A 65 -4.49 1.95 22.42
N SER A 66 -3.27 1.59 21.99
CA SER A 66 -2.44 2.47 21.18
C SER A 66 -3.08 2.77 19.81
N PRO A 67 -3.02 4.03 19.31
CA PRO A 67 -3.63 4.37 18.04
C PRO A 67 -2.92 3.67 16.87
N VAL A 68 -3.70 3.25 15.88
CA VAL A 68 -3.17 2.76 14.60
C VAL A 68 -2.62 3.98 13.84
N LEU A 69 -1.32 4.01 13.58
CA LEU A 69 -0.66 5.20 13.04
C LEU A 69 -0.94 5.45 11.55
N ALA A 70 -1.39 4.41 10.83
CA ALA A 70 -1.85 4.48 9.46
C ALA A 70 -2.62 3.22 9.06
N VAL A 71 -3.52 3.36 8.07
CA VAL A 71 -4.25 2.26 7.42
C VAL A 71 -3.98 2.28 5.91
N GLY A 72 -3.66 1.13 5.33
CA GLY A 72 -3.52 0.93 3.89
C GLY A 72 -4.56 -0.08 3.38
N VAL A 73 -5.16 0.17 2.21
CA VAL A 73 -6.33 -0.58 1.72
C VAL A 73 -6.18 -0.95 0.24
N ASP A 74 -6.29 -2.24 -0.12
CA ASP A 74 -6.40 -2.69 -1.54
C ASP A 74 -7.83 -2.51 -2.05
N GLY A 75 -8.19 -1.26 -2.30
CA GLY A 75 -9.48 -0.90 -2.86
C GLY A 75 -9.58 0.60 -3.12
N PRO A 76 -10.34 1.03 -4.14
CA PRO A 76 -10.44 2.44 -4.50
C PRO A 76 -10.96 3.29 -3.34
N LEU A 77 -10.26 4.37 -3.05
CA LEU A 77 -10.71 5.43 -2.15
C LEU A 77 -10.71 6.77 -2.89
N ARG A 78 -11.53 7.69 -2.40
CA ARG A 78 -11.65 9.07 -2.87
C ARG A 78 -11.54 10.04 -1.68
N PRO A 79 -11.30 11.35 -1.92
CA PRO A 79 -11.32 12.35 -0.87
C PRO A 79 -12.62 12.31 -0.06
N PHE A 80 -12.52 12.54 1.25
CA PHE A 80 -13.61 12.42 2.23
C PHE A 80 -14.25 11.02 2.29
N LEU A 81 -13.57 10.00 1.75
CA LEU A 81 -13.99 8.58 1.71
C LEU A 81 -15.35 8.34 1.02
N VAL A 82 -15.82 9.29 0.21
CA VAL A 82 -17.12 9.19 -0.48
C VAL A 82 -17.14 8.08 -1.52
N TYR A 83 -18.33 7.49 -1.73
CA TYR A 83 -18.56 6.55 -2.82
C TYR A 83 -18.92 7.29 -4.11
N GLU A 84 -18.06 7.20 -5.12
CA GLU A 84 -18.26 7.85 -6.43
C GLU A 84 -17.70 6.96 -7.56
N THR A 85 -18.38 6.93 -8.70
CA THR A 85 -18.11 5.94 -9.76
C THR A 85 -17.52 6.54 -11.04
N SER A 86 -17.09 7.80 -10.98
CA SER A 86 -16.33 8.48 -12.05
C SER A 86 -14.96 7.81 -12.25
N TYR A 87 -14.39 7.96 -13.44
CA TYR A 87 -13.04 7.47 -13.74
C TYR A 87 -11.99 8.44 -13.18
N ARG A 88 -10.95 7.90 -12.53
CA ARG A 88 -10.02 8.69 -11.71
C ARG A 88 -8.68 8.96 -12.40
N CYS A 89 -8.06 10.08 -12.05
CA CYS A 89 -6.68 10.40 -12.37
C CYS A 89 -5.70 9.26 -12.03
N ALA A 90 -5.79 8.68 -10.83
CA ALA A 90 -4.93 7.58 -10.40
C ALA A 90 -5.08 6.33 -11.31
N ASP A 91 -6.32 6.01 -11.72
CA ASP A 91 -6.60 4.91 -12.64
C ASP A 91 -6.04 5.23 -14.05
N ALA A 92 -6.15 6.48 -14.51
CA ALA A 92 -5.61 6.93 -15.80
C ALA A 92 -4.08 6.90 -15.86
N LEU A 93 -3.40 7.28 -14.78
CA LEU A 93 -1.94 7.21 -14.63
C LEU A 93 -1.43 5.76 -14.55
N LEU A 94 -2.18 4.85 -13.93
CA LEU A 94 -1.69 3.52 -13.56
C LEU A 94 -2.30 2.36 -14.37
N ALA A 95 -3.28 2.63 -15.26
CA ALA A 95 -3.77 1.66 -16.24
C ALA A 95 -3.20 1.85 -17.66
N ARG A 96 -2.30 2.83 -17.87
CA ARG A 96 -1.75 3.28 -19.18
C ARG A 96 -0.27 2.85 -19.38
N GLY A 97 0.19 2.81 -20.64
CA GLY A 97 1.61 2.71 -20.99
C GLY A 97 2.27 1.40 -20.54
N ARG A 98 3.34 1.50 -19.71
CA ARG A 98 4.02 0.32 -19.15
C ARG A 98 3.18 -0.41 -18.10
N PHE A 99 2.41 0.34 -17.29
CA PHE A 99 1.58 -0.23 -16.22
C PHE A 99 0.40 -1.04 -16.78
N ALA A 100 -0.17 -0.65 -17.92
CA ALA A 100 -1.24 -1.37 -18.60
C ALA A 100 -1.03 -2.89 -18.79
N ARG A 101 0.24 -3.34 -18.84
CA ARG A 101 0.67 -4.75 -19.01
C ARG A 101 1.08 -5.44 -17.71
N ARG A 102 1.03 -4.75 -16.56
CA ARG A 102 1.65 -5.12 -15.28
C ARG A 102 0.66 -5.28 -14.11
N GLY A 103 -0.64 -5.37 -14.43
CA GLY A 103 -1.75 -5.22 -13.50
C GLY A 103 -2.41 -3.85 -13.68
N LYS A 104 -3.70 -3.73 -13.36
CA LYS A 104 -4.44 -2.45 -13.38
C LYS A 104 -5.19 -2.30 -12.04
N PRO A 105 -5.24 -1.10 -11.44
CA PRO A 105 -6.04 -0.87 -10.24
C PRO A 105 -7.53 -1.12 -10.51
N GLY A 106 -8.32 -1.30 -9.45
CA GLY A 106 -9.75 -1.56 -9.54
C GLY A 106 -10.54 -0.33 -9.99
N GLN A 107 -10.63 -0.08 -11.29
CA GLN A 107 -11.23 1.15 -11.84
C GLN A 107 -12.66 1.39 -11.33
N THR A 108 -12.90 2.49 -10.62
CA THR A 108 -14.20 2.88 -10.01
C THR A 108 -15.36 2.97 -10.99
N SER A 109 -15.09 3.23 -12.28
CA SER A 109 -16.07 3.23 -13.36
C SER A 109 -16.47 1.85 -13.86
N SER A 110 -15.72 0.80 -13.52
CA SER A 110 -16.00 -0.59 -13.92
C SER A 110 -16.96 -1.30 -12.94
N GLY A 111 -17.76 -2.25 -13.43
CA GLY A 111 -18.71 -2.98 -12.58
C GLY A 111 -18.07 -3.73 -11.40
N GLY A 112 -16.85 -4.26 -11.58
CA GLY A 112 -16.08 -4.89 -10.50
C GLY A 112 -15.48 -3.87 -9.53
N GLY A 113 -14.88 -2.79 -10.06
CA GLY A 113 -14.28 -1.73 -9.25
C GLY A 113 -15.31 -0.94 -8.44
N ARG A 114 -16.55 -0.78 -8.91
CA ARG A 114 -17.67 -0.23 -8.11
C ARG A 114 -17.92 -1.04 -6.84
N ARG A 115 -18.01 -2.37 -6.92
CA ARG A 115 -18.20 -3.23 -5.74
C ARG A 115 -16.96 -3.19 -4.83
N LEU A 116 -15.76 -3.17 -5.39
CA LEU A 116 -14.51 -3.04 -4.62
C LEU A 116 -14.43 -1.69 -3.85
N HIS A 117 -14.80 -0.58 -4.49
CA HIS A 117 -14.82 0.75 -3.90
C HIS A 117 -15.82 0.86 -2.74
N ALA A 118 -17.06 0.38 -2.93
CA ALA A 118 -18.07 0.37 -1.88
C ALA A 118 -17.63 -0.46 -0.65
N GLU A 119 -16.97 -1.60 -0.88
CA GLU A 119 -16.44 -2.47 0.17
C GLU A 119 -15.20 -1.87 0.85
N ALA A 120 -14.38 -1.10 0.13
CA ALA A 120 -13.24 -0.38 0.69
C ALA A 120 -13.72 0.74 1.64
N CYS A 121 -14.68 1.57 1.21
CA CYS A 121 -15.29 2.59 2.07
C CYS A 121 -15.93 1.97 3.33
N ARG A 122 -16.64 0.83 3.20
CA ARG A 122 -17.20 0.09 4.35
C ARG A 122 -16.12 -0.40 5.32
N LEU A 123 -15.03 -0.98 4.83
CA LEU A 123 -13.94 -1.46 5.68
C LEU A 123 -13.16 -0.32 6.35
N VAL A 124 -13.02 0.83 5.70
CA VAL A 124 -12.44 2.02 6.35
C VAL A 124 -13.36 2.57 7.43
N ALA A 125 -14.67 2.74 7.17
CA ALA A 125 -15.64 3.17 8.18
C ALA A 125 -15.64 2.24 9.40
N LEU A 126 -15.74 0.93 9.18
CA LEU A 126 -15.64 -0.09 10.21
C LEU A 126 -14.32 -0.01 11.00
N THR A 127 -13.20 0.32 10.34
CA THR A 127 -11.91 0.48 11.03
C THR A 127 -11.90 1.72 11.92
N LEU A 128 -12.49 2.83 11.48
CA LEU A 128 -12.56 4.08 12.24
C LEU A 128 -13.52 4.01 13.44
N GLU A 129 -14.57 3.18 13.36
CA GLU A 129 -15.42 2.85 14.51
C GLU A 129 -14.70 1.98 15.55
N GLU A 130 -13.82 1.09 15.11
CA GLU A 130 -13.21 0.05 15.95
C GLU A 130 -11.85 0.41 16.54
N THR A 131 -11.16 1.42 15.99
CA THR A 131 -9.88 1.86 16.54
C THR A 131 -9.54 3.32 16.21
N ALA A 132 -8.83 3.97 17.12
CA ALA A 132 -8.31 5.32 16.90
C ALA A 132 -7.21 5.29 15.82
N VAL A 133 -7.53 5.76 14.62
CA VAL A 133 -6.54 5.98 13.56
C VAL A 133 -5.97 7.40 13.69
N ALA A 134 -4.63 7.51 13.72
CA ALA A 134 -3.92 8.78 13.86
C ALA A 134 -4.29 9.78 12.74
N PRO A 135 -4.20 11.11 13.00
CA PRO A 135 -4.59 12.11 12.02
C PRO A 135 -3.64 12.14 10.81
N ALA A 136 -4.18 12.44 9.63
CA ALA A 136 -3.39 12.69 8.44
C ALA A 136 -2.57 13.99 8.58
N CYS A 137 -1.32 13.96 8.10
CA CYS A 137 -0.40 15.10 8.16
C CYS A 137 0.37 15.30 6.83
N GLN A 138 -0.08 14.67 5.75
CA GLN A 138 0.61 14.66 4.45
C GLN A 138 -0.19 15.42 3.39
N PRO A 139 0.44 16.08 2.39
CA PRO A 139 -0.27 16.86 1.37
C PRO A 139 -1.23 16.06 0.45
N CYS A 140 -1.12 14.74 0.43
CA CYS A 140 -1.96 13.83 -0.35
C CYS A 140 -2.98 13.08 0.52
N ALA A 141 -3.39 13.65 1.65
CA ALA A 141 -4.44 13.07 2.50
C ALA A 141 -5.76 12.93 1.73
N ILE A 142 -6.49 11.84 2.00
CA ILE A 142 -7.85 11.61 1.49
C ILE A 142 -8.93 11.75 2.58
N SER A 143 -8.54 11.90 3.84
CA SER A 143 -9.41 12.13 4.99
C SER A 143 -8.59 12.72 6.14
N ASP A 144 -9.25 13.16 7.21
CA ASP A 144 -8.57 13.64 8.42
C ASP A 144 -7.80 12.55 9.17
N HIS A 145 -8.07 11.27 8.88
CA HIS A 145 -7.31 10.11 9.38
C HIS A 145 -6.24 9.66 8.37
N ALA A 146 -5.15 9.07 8.89
CA ALA A 146 -4.03 8.54 8.11
C ALA A 146 -4.38 7.25 7.34
N VAL A 147 -5.27 7.36 6.35
CA VAL A 147 -5.70 6.27 5.47
C VAL A 147 -5.13 6.50 4.07
N CYS A 148 -4.73 5.42 3.38
CA CYS A 148 -4.33 5.45 1.98
C CYS A 148 -4.87 4.25 1.18
N GLU A 149 -5.17 4.50 -0.09
CA GLU A 149 -5.34 3.43 -1.08
C GLU A 149 -3.97 2.89 -1.49
N VAL A 150 -3.92 1.58 -1.64
CA VAL A 150 -2.75 0.81 -2.04
C VAL A 150 -3.19 -0.08 -3.20
N PHE A 151 -2.29 -0.38 -4.13
CA PHE A 151 -2.54 -1.45 -5.10
C PHE A 151 -1.38 -2.45 -5.03
N PRO A 152 -1.45 -3.51 -4.20
CA PRO A 152 -0.37 -4.45 -3.90
C PRO A 152 0.36 -5.00 -5.11
N ASN A 153 -0.36 -5.34 -6.18
CA ASN A 153 0.21 -5.78 -7.46
C ASN A 153 1.25 -4.76 -8.00
N LEU A 154 0.93 -3.47 -7.95
CA LEU A 154 1.80 -2.40 -8.44
C LEU A 154 2.82 -1.96 -7.38
N PHE A 155 2.47 -1.98 -6.09
CA PHE A 155 3.38 -1.70 -4.99
C PHE A 155 4.58 -2.66 -5.03
N LEU A 156 4.33 -3.97 -5.20
CA LEU A 156 5.36 -4.97 -5.48
C LEU A 156 5.99 -4.77 -6.86
N GLY A 157 5.18 -4.42 -7.87
CA GLY A 157 5.63 -4.20 -9.24
C GLY A 157 6.75 -3.16 -9.35
N VAL A 158 6.63 -1.99 -8.72
CA VAL A 158 7.65 -0.93 -8.82
C VAL A 158 8.96 -1.25 -8.09
N LEU A 159 8.95 -2.20 -7.14
CA LEU A 159 10.16 -2.75 -6.50
C LEU A 159 10.92 -3.74 -7.40
N CYS A 160 10.28 -4.26 -8.45
CA CYS A 160 10.86 -5.25 -9.36
C CYS A 160 11.68 -4.60 -10.48
N ASP A 161 12.92 -5.06 -10.68
CA ASP A 161 13.73 -4.62 -11.84
C ASP A 161 13.05 -5.02 -13.15
N ASP A 162 13.19 -4.16 -14.16
CA ASP A 162 12.41 -4.20 -15.38
C ASP A 162 12.65 -5.47 -16.22
N ARG A 163 13.82 -6.09 -16.02
CA ARG A 163 14.31 -7.34 -16.64
C ARG A 163 13.77 -8.62 -15.99
N ASP A 164 13.33 -8.53 -14.73
CA ASP A 164 12.86 -9.66 -13.93
C ASP A 164 11.33 -9.70 -13.83
N TYR A 165 10.65 -8.68 -14.37
CA TYR A 165 9.21 -8.54 -14.26
C TYR A 165 8.53 -9.78 -14.86
N PRO A 166 7.75 -10.55 -14.08
CA PRO A 166 7.30 -11.85 -14.52
C PRO A 166 6.39 -11.75 -15.75
N ALA A 167 6.43 -12.79 -16.57
CA ALA A 167 5.46 -12.98 -17.65
C ALA A 167 4.04 -12.94 -17.07
N ARG A 168 3.08 -12.42 -17.85
CA ARG A 168 1.69 -12.25 -17.40
C ARG A 168 1.13 -13.60 -16.92
N PRO A 169 0.71 -13.73 -15.64
CA PRO A 169 0.23 -15.00 -15.12
C PRO A 169 -1.05 -15.44 -15.83
N HIS A 170 -1.20 -16.75 -16.04
CA HIS A 170 -2.35 -17.36 -16.72
C HIS A 170 -3.70 -16.99 -16.07
N ARG A 171 -3.71 -16.67 -14.77
CA ARG A 171 -4.85 -16.08 -14.07
C ARG A 171 -4.49 -14.68 -13.61
N ALA A 172 -5.23 -13.68 -14.06
CA ALA A 172 -4.95 -12.26 -13.80
C ALA A 172 -4.95 -11.86 -12.30
N ARG A 173 -5.52 -12.69 -11.41
CA ARG A 173 -5.50 -12.51 -9.96
C ARG A 173 -4.18 -12.89 -9.27
N GLN A 174 -3.23 -13.52 -9.98
CA GLN A 174 -1.98 -14.04 -9.38
C GLN A 174 -0.77 -13.10 -9.56
N TRP A 175 -0.99 -11.82 -9.89
CA TRP A 175 0.12 -10.85 -10.00
C TRP A 175 0.79 -10.59 -8.65
N THR A 176 0.03 -10.35 -7.57
CA THR A 176 0.56 -10.24 -6.19
C THR A 176 1.39 -11.48 -5.83
N ASP A 177 0.88 -12.69 -6.06
CA ASP A 177 1.60 -13.94 -5.75
C ASP A 177 2.92 -14.05 -6.54
N ALA A 178 2.87 -13.87 -7.86
CA ALA A 178 4.03 -13.98 -8.75
C ALA A 178 5.12 -12.94 -8.44
N LEU A 179 4.73 -11.74 -8.01
CA LEU A 179 5.67 -10.69 -7.60
C LEU A 179 6.20 -10.91 -6.17
N TYR A 180 5.33 -11.26 -5.22
CA TYR A 180 5.70 -11.50 -3.81
C TYR A 180 6.67 -12.68 -3.66
N THR A 181 6.50 -13.72 -4.48
CA THR A 181 7.38 -14.90 -4.50
C THR A 181 8.61 -14.75 -5.41
N LEU A 182 8.77 -13.61 -6.10
CA LEU A 182 9.74 -13.46 -7.18
C LEU A 182 11.20 -13.73 -6.76
N ARG A 183 11.88 -14.48 -7.64
CA ARG A 183 13.31 -14.85 -7.60
C ARG A 183 13.93 -14.61 -8.98
N GLY A 184 14.01 -13.33 -9.35
CA GLY A 184 14.63 -12.87 -10.59
C GLY A 184 16.16 -12.87 -10.55
N ARG A 185 16.79 -12.42 -11.65
CA ARG A 185 18.25 -12.32 -11.80
C ARG A 185 18.85 -11.18 -10.98
N THR A 186 18.10 -10.10 -10.73
CA THR A 186 18.48 -8.97 -9.88
C THR A 186 17.43 -8.63 -8.79
N THR A 187 16.25 -9.25 -8.85
CA THR A 187 15.11 -9.04 -7.94
C THR A 187 14.80 -10.27 -7.10
N ASP A 188 15.25 -10.27 -5.85
CA ASP A 188 14.69 -11.10 -4.77
C ASP A 188 13.64 -10.24 -4.03
N MET A 189 12.35 -10.56 -4.17
CA MET A 189 11.30 -9.71 -3.59
C MET A 189 11.34 -9.67 -2.07
N ARG A 190 11.58 -10.79 -1.38
CA ARG A 190 11.75 -10.83 0.09
C ARG A 190 12.90 -9.93 0.54
N ARG A 191 14.02 -9.86 -0.20
CA ARG A 191 15.11 -8.90 0.09
C ARG A 191 14.70 -7.45 -0.16
N ARG A 192 13.95 -7.17 -1.24
CA ARG A 192 13.41 -5.81 -1.51
C ARG A 192 12.46 -5.36 -0.40
N LEU A 193 11.56 -6.23 0.06
CA LEU A 193 10.62 -5.95 1.15
C LEU A 193 11.32 -5.82 2.51
N ALA A 194 12.34 -6.64 2.80
CA ALA A 194 13.14 -6.51 4.02
C ALA A 194 13.97 -5.22 4.04
N ALA A 195 14.55 -4.82 2.90
CA ALA A 195 15.27 -3.54 2.77
C ALA A 195 14.33 -2.34 2.93
N LEU A 196 13.12 -2.41 2.34
CA LEU A 196 12.07 -1.42 2.52
C LEU A 196 11.63 -1.32 3.99
N LEU A 197 11.38 -2.46 4.66
CA LEU A 197 11.00 -2.50 6.07
C LEU A 197 12.09 -1.88 6.97
N SER A 198 13.37 -2.16 6.71
CA SER A 198 14.50 -1.60 7.46
C SER A 198 14.73 -0.11 7.20
N ASP A 199 14.40 0.41 6.01
CA ASP A 199 14.51 1.84 5.68
C ASP A 199 13.29 2.66 6.18
N LEU A 200 12.14 2.02 6.38
CA LEU A 200 10.95 2.61 7.00
C LEU A 200 11.01 2.52 8.53
N ALA A 201 11.09 1.31 9.08
CA ALA A 201 11.09 1.03 10.51
C ALA A 201 12.49 1.16 11.17
N GLY A 202 13.55 1.47 10.42
CA GLY A 202 14.90 1.57 10.94
C GLY A 202 15.52 0.21 11.32
N PRO A 203 16.65 0.21 12.07
CA PRO A 203 17.40 -0.99 12.41
C PRO A 203 16.71 -1.80 13.52
N ARG A 204 15.59 -2.45 13.18
CA ARG A 204 14.83 -3.36 14.05
C ARG A 204 14.96 -4.80 13.52
N ARG A 205 15.07 -5.78 14.41
CA ARG A 205 15.05 -7.20 14.06
C ARG A 205 13.65 -7.56 13.56
N THR A 206 13.56 -8.21 12.41
CA THR A 206 12.28 -8.76 11.93
C THR A 206 12.01 -10.09 12.64
N ALA A 207 11.00 -10.13 13.50
CA ALA A 207 10.62 -11.33 14.26
C ALA A 207 9.60 -12.21 13.50
N ALA A 208 8.89 -11.65 12.52
CA ALA A 208 7.93 -12.38 11.68
C ALA A 208 8.56 -12.97 10.41
N THR A 209 7.89 -13.95 9.82
CA THR A 209 8.35 -14.63 8.59
C THR A 209 7.75 -14.05 7.32
N TRP A 210 8.60 -13.78 6.32
CA TRP A 210 8.19 -13.41 4.96
C TRP A 210 7.50 -14.55 4.19
N ASN A 211 7.35 -15.75 4.77
CA ASN A 211 6.75 -16.92 4.14
C ASN A 211 5.22 -16.98 4.27
N VAL A 212 4.54 -15.86 3.99
CA VAL A 212 3.07 -15.80 3.94
C VAL A 212 2.57 -16.67 2.78
N ALA A 213 1.61 -17.56 3.06
CA ALA A 213 1.16 -18.61 2.15
C ALA A 213 -0.02 -18.18 1.28
N ASP A 214 -1.02 -17.49 1.86
CA ASP A 214 -2.26 -17.12 1.20
C ASP A 214 -2.17 -15.79 0.45
N HIS A 215 -3.02 -15.57 -0.55
CA HIS A 215 -3.00 -14.36 -1.37
C HIS A 215 -3.61 -13.14 -0.67
N ASP A 216 -4.69 -13.31 0.10
CA ASP A 216 -5.33 -12.17 0.78
C ASP A 216 -4.40 -11.66 1.91
N GLU A 217 -3.70 -12.59 2.58
CA GLU A 217 -2.73 -12.30 3.64
C GLU A 217 -1.47 -11.61 3.08
N ARG A 218 -1.02 -11.96 1.85
CA ARG A 218 0.06 -11.24 1.14
C ARG A 218 -0.34 -9.82 0.75
N ALA A 219 -1.53 -9.64 0.19
CA ALA A 219 -2.05 -8.34 -0.18
C ALA A 219 -2.17 -7.42 1.05
N ALA A 220 -2.76 -7.93 2.15
CA ALA A 220 -2.86 -7.20 3.41
C ALA A 220 -1.49 -6.83 4.00
N LEU A 221 -0.48 -7.71 3.97
CA LEU A 221 0.88 -7.38 4.43
C LEU A 221 1.52 -6.28 3.57
N VAL A 222 1.29 -6.28 2.25
CA VAL A 222 1.77 -5.19 1.37
C VAL A 222 1.05 -3.88 1.67
N CYS A 223 -0.26 -3.91 1.96
CA CYS A 223 -0.99 -2.75 2.44
C CYS A 223 -0.47 -2.22 3.79
N ALA A 224 -0.06 -3.11 4.70
CA ALA A 224 0.54 -2.71 5.98
C ALA A 224 1.93 -2.06 5.79
N LEU A 225 2.72 -2.51 4.80
CA LEU A 225 3.98 -1.86 4.43
C LEU A 225 3.78 -0.49 3.75
N ALA A 226 2.70 -0.30 3.00
CA ALA A 226 2.31 1.01 2.48
C ALA A 226 1.86 1.95 3.61
N ALA A 227 1.04 1.45 4.54
CA ALA A 227 0.64 2.17 5.75
C ALA A 227 1.85 2.59 6.61
N LEU A 228 2.84 1.71 6.77
CA LEU A 228 4.12 2.03 7.41
C LEU A 228 4.86 3.17 6.66
N GLY A 229 4.79 3.17 5.32
CA GLY A 229 5.27 4.27 4.47
C GLY A 229 4.57 5.60 4.78
N LEU A 230 3.23 5.60 4.85
CA LEU A 230 2.42 6.77 5.22
C LEU A 230 2.80 7.30 6.61
N ALA A 231 2.87 6.42 7.62
CA ALA A 231 3.21 6.76 9.00
C ALA A 231 4.67 7.28 9.14
N ALA A 232 5.60 6.75 8.34
CA ALA A 232 6.98 7.25 8.28
C ALA A 232 7.14 8.52 7.43
N GLY A 233 6.09 8.96 6.71
CA GLY A 233 6.15 10.04 5.73
C GLY A 233 7.06 9.72 4.54
N ARG A 234 7.22 8.45 4.16
CA ARG A 234 8.15 8.02 3.10
C ARG A 234 7.45 7.12 2.08
N PHE A 235 7.02 7.71 0.96
CA PHE A 235 6.23 7.05 -0.09
C PHE A 235 6.22 7.89 -1.39
N VAL A 236 5.54 7.40 -2.43
CA VAL A 236 5.09 8.22 -3.57
C VAL A 236 3.59 8.10 -3.72
N ALA A 237 2.88 9.22 -3.81
CA ALA A 237 1.47 9.25 -4.19
C ALA A 237 1.34 9.49 -5.70
N ALA A 238 0.43 8.79 -6.37
CA ALA A 238 0.09 9.02 -7.78
C ALA A 238 -1.43 9.17 -7.94
N GLY A 239 -1.89 10.27 -8.52
CA GLY A 239 -3.31 10.63 -8.57
C GLY A 239 -3.49 12.15 -8.62
N SER A 240 -4.54 12.65 -7.96
CA SER A 240 -4.76 14.09 -7.80
C SER A 240 -5.55 14.44 -6.52
N PRO A 241 -5.56 15.72 -6.08
CA PRO A 241 -6.34 16.15 -4.93
C PRO A 241 -7.85 15.92 -5.09
N ARG A 242 -8.37 15.91 -6.32
CA ARG A 242 -9.80 15.72 -6.63
C ARG A 242 -10.24 14.26 -6.60
N ASP A 243 -9.40 13.37 -7.11
CA ASP A 243 -9.77 11.96 -7.35
C ASP A 243 -9.17 10.97 -6.36
N GLY A 244 -8.27 11.44 -5.49
CA GLY A 244 -7.52 10.60 -4.57
C GLY A 244 -6.22 10.06 -5.17
N TRP A 245 -5.55 9.21 -4.40
CA TRP A 245 -4.16 8.85 -4.62
C TRP A 245 -3.91 7.36 -4.36
N ILE A 246 -3.27 6.67 -5.30
CA ILE A 246 -2.69 5.35 -5.04
C ILE A 246 -1.29 5.54 -4.44
N MET A 247 -1.03 4.93 -3.29
CA MET A 247 0.27 4.94 -2.64
C MET A 247 1.20 3.85 -3.20
N LEU A 248 2.43 4.27 -3.50
CA LEU A 248 3.56 3.46 -3.92
C LEU A 248 4.69 3.58 -2.86
N PRO A 249 5.63 2.63 -2.78
CA PRO A 249 6.72 2.69 -1.79
C PRO A 249 7.60 3.94 -1.97
N PRO A 250 8.46 4.29 -1.00
CA PRO A 250 9.47 5.34 -1.18
C PRO A 250 10.30 5.00 -2.42
N ALA A 251 10.28 5.93 -3.39
CA ALA A 251 10.00 5.63 -4.81
C ALA A 251 10.68 4.29 -5.56
N ASP A 252 11.92 4.70 -5.02
CA ASP A 252 13.40 4.57 -4.95
C ASP A 252 14.07 3.25 -4.51
N HIS A 253 13.42 2.42 -3.68
CA HIS A 253 13.72 0.98 -3.43
C HIS A 253 13.64 0.08 -4.69
N TRP A 254 14.00 0.65 -5.83
CA TRP A 254 13.13 0.65 -7.00
C TRP A 254 13.68 -0.21 -8.11
N GLY A 255 12.77 -0.69 -8.94
CA GLY A 255 13.09 -1.43 -10.14
C GLY A 255 13.88 -0.58 -11.14
N ARG A 256 15.05 -1.07 -11.55
CA ARG A 256 15.86 -0.44 -12.60
C ARG A 256 15.48 -0.94 -14.00
N GLY A 257 15.44 -0.01 -14.95
CA GLY A 257 15.28 -0.23 -16.38
C GLY A 257 16.59 -0.64 -17.05
N ALA A 258 16.54 -0.82 -18.37
CA ALA A 258 17.69 -1.22 -19.17
C ALA A 258 18.85 -0.21 -19.14
N ARG A 259 18.58 1.09 -18.91
CA ARG A 259 19.60 2.15 -18.77
C ARG A 259 19.92 2.46 -17.30
N GLY A 260 19.53 1.58 -16.37
CA GLY A 260 19.69 1.78 -14.93
C GLY A 260 18.72 2.81 -14.32
N GLU A 261 17.84 3.43 -15.13
CA GLU A 261 16.85 4.39 -14.67
C GLU A 261 15.78 3.71 -13.80
N ARG A 262 15.12 4.42 -12.89
CA ARG A 262 14.02 3.82 -12.12
C ARG A 262 12.77 3.76 -13.00
N TRP A 263 12.45 2.57 -13.51
CA TRP A 263 11.57 2.42 -14.70
C TRP A 263 10.16 2.96 -14.44
N ALA A 264 9.66 2.81 -13.22
CA ALA A 264 8.33 3.29 -12.82
C ALA A 264 8.25 4.82 -12.81
N TRP A 265 9.31 5.52 -12.41
CA TRP A 265 9.35 7.00 -12.41
C TRP A 265 9.28 7.56 -13.83
N ARG A 266 9.99 6.91 -14.74
CA ARG A 266 9.95 7.24 -16.16
C ARG A 266 8.56 6.99 -16.75
N ALA A 267 7.99 5.80 -16.52
CA ALA A 267 6.64 5.46 -17.02
C ALA A 267 5.54 6.37 -16.45
N LEU A 268 5.67 6.80 -15.19
CA LEU A 268 4.78 7.80 -14.57
C LEU A 268 4.91 9.17 -15.24
N ARG A 269 6.12 9.64 -15.54
CA ARG A 269 6.33 10.90 -16.28
C ARG A 269 5.79 10.84 -17.70
N GLU A 270 6.00 9.73 -18.41
CA GLU A 270 5.43 9.48 -19.74
C GLU A 270 3.89 9.48 -19.69
N ASN A 271 3.29 8.86 -18.67
CA ASN A 271 1.83 8.85 -18.50
C ASN A 271 1.25 10.20 -18.04
N LEU A 272 1.93 10.99 -17.19
CA LEU A 272 1.50 12.33 -16.76
C LEU A 272 1.24 13.25 -17.95
N THR A 273 2.22 13.37 -18.86
CA THR A 273 2.05 14.14 -20.11
C THR A 273 0.90 13.61 -20.96
N SER A 274 0.63 12.31 -20.93
CA SER A 274 -0.45 11.67 -21.70
C SER A 274 -1.85 11.78 -21.06
N VAL A 275 -2.00 12.29 -19.83
CA VAL A 275 -3.31 12.46 -19.17
C VAL A 275 -3.64 13.90 -18.79
N ALA A 276 -2.71 14.84 -18.92
CA ALA A 276 -2.86 16.23 -18.48
C ALA A 276 -4.03 17.00 -19.13
N ALA A 277 -4.54 16.55 -20.28
CA ALA A 277 -5.74 17.12 -20.92
C ALA A 277 -7.04 16.68 -20.22
N ASP A 278 -7.11 15.43 -19.77
CA ASP A 278 -8.26 14.84 -19.07
C ASP A 278 -8.23 15.19 -17.56
N PHE A 279 -7.02 15.22 -16.99
CA PHE A 279 -6.73 15.40 -15.57
C PHE A 279 -5.61 16.45 -15.38
N PRO A 280 -5.92 17.76 -15.43
CA PRO A 280 -4.91 18.83 -15.34
C PRO A 280 -4.27 18.97 -13.95
N ASP A 281 -4.87 18.38 -12.91
CA ASP A 281 -4.33 18.28 -11.55
C ASP A 281 -3.56 16.96 -11.30
N ALA A 282 -3.35 16.14 -12.34
CA ALA A 282 -2.59 14.90 -12.27
C ALA A 282 -1.15 15.13 -11.81
N SER A 283 -0.74 14.42 -10.76
CA SER A 283 0.59 14.57 -10.18
C SER A 283 1.13 13.28 -9.56
N VAL A 284 2.45 13.28 -9.37
CA VAL A 284 3.20 12.19 -8.73
C VAL A 284 4.08 12.84 -7.66
N VAL A 285 3.68 12.67 -6.40
CA VAL A 285 4.22 13.42 -5.26
C VAL A 285 5.12 12.52 -4.42
N PRO A 286 6.46 12.71 -4.47
CA PRO A 286 7.39 11.97 -3.62
C PRO A 286 7.47 12.59 -2.23
N VAL A 287 6.91 11.92 -1.23
CA VAL A 287 6.94 12.39 0.16
C VAL A 287 8.14 11.79 0.88
N ASN A 288 8.98 12.66 1.43
CA ASN A 288 10.26 12.32 2.06
C ASN A 288 10.38 13.00 3.42
N GLY A 289 9.75 12.40 4.44
CA GLY A 289 9.92 12.77 5.85
C GLY A 289 11.37 12.66 6.31
N ALA A 290 11.68 13.25 7.46
CA ALA A 290 13.04 13.47 7.93
C ALA A 290 13.89 12.17 7.95
N ARG A 291 14.75 12.02 6.94
CA ARG A 291 15.61 10.85 6.77
C ARG A 291 16.59 10.77 7.93
N ARG A 292 16.45 9.78 8.82
CA ARG A 292 17.43 9.55 9.88
C ARG A 292 18.82 9.42 9.24
N PRO A 293 19.84 10.17 9.70
CA PRO A 293 21.20 9.98 9.19
C PRO A 293 21.65 8.54 9.49
N PRO A 294 22.48 7.92 8.62
CA PRO A 294 22.99 6.59 8.87
C PRO A 294 23.73 6.57 10.21
N ALA A 295 23.45 5.56 11.03
CA ALA A 295 24.14 5.38 12.30
C ALA A 295 25.65 5.29 12.02
N ARG A 296 26.43 6.27 12.52
CA ARG A 296 27.89 6.24 12.39
C ARG A 296 28.40 4.96 13.06
N SER A 297 29.01 4.08 12.27
CA SER A 297 29.74 2.94 12.81
C SER A 297 30.82 3.46 13.76
N ARG A 298 30.71 3.13 15.05
CA ARG A 298 31.85 3.25 15.95
C ARG A 298 32.88 2.21 15.47
N ARG A 299 34.02 2.72 15.01
CA ARG A 299 35.28 1.96 15.00
C ARG A 299 35.85 1.99 16.42
#